data_AF-A0A0A1H4Q1-F1
#
_entry.id   AF-A0A0A1H4Q1-F1
#
_cell.length_a   1.000
_cell.length_b   1.000
_cell.length_c   1.000
_cell.angle_alpha   90.00
_cell.angle_beta   90.00
_cell.angle_gamma   90.00
#
_symmetry.space_group_name_H-M   'P 1'
#
loop_
_entity.id
_entity.type
_entity.pdbx_description
1 polymer ?
#
loop_
_entity_poly.entity_id
_entity_poly.type
_entity_poly.pdbx_seq_one_letter_code
_entity_poly.pdbx_strand_id
1 'polypeptide(L)'
;MSGIAQFFQNLPDGWTIYVWLVAGGLIIIAAIFWMRWGFKNEQFDEDIKYVIFDEEDQDKMTPEEYAKSREVMKKQMESRERHLAMKAAAEAQKRRA
;
A
#
# COMPACT_ATOMS: atom_id res chain seq x y z
N MET A 1 -45.68 -7.62 -12.75
CA MET A 1 -44.38 -7.22 -13.34
C MET A 1 -43.58 -6.52 -12.25
N SER A 2 -42.29 -6.80 -12.12
CA SER A 2 -41.47 -6.35 -10.99
C SER A 2 -41.42 -4.81 -10.95
N GLY A 3 -41.76 -4.20 -9.80
CA GLY A 3 -41.75 -2.73 -9.64
C GLY A 3 -40.39 -2.09 -9.95
N ILE A 4 -39.31 -2.87 -9.89
CA ILE A 4 -37.96 -2.50 -10.30
C ILE A 4 -37.89 -2.20 -11.81
N ALA A 5 -38.54 -3.00 -12.66
CA ALA A 5 -38.54 -2.77 -14.11
C ALA A 5 -39.29 -1.49 -14.48
N GLN A 6 -40.41 -1.21 -13.80
CA GLN A 6 -41.18 0.02 -13.99
C GLN A 6 -40.39 1.26 -13.54
N PHE A 7 -39.58 1.14 -12.49
CA PHE A 7 -38.69 2.21 -12.02
C PHE A 7 -37.63 2.58 -13.06
N PHE A 8 -36.92 1.58 -13.62
CA PHE A 8 -35.90 1.84 -14.63
C PHE A 8 -36.45 2.44 -15.94
N GLN A 9 -37.69 2.11 -16.30
CA GLN A 9 -38.37 2.65 -17.50
C GLN A 9 -38.82 4.10 -17.36
N ASN A 10 -38.95 4.62 -16.13
CA ASN A 10 -39.38 5.99 -15.85
C ASN A 10 -38.21 6.94 -15.50
N LEU A 11 -36.97 6.45 -15.53
CA LEU A 11 -35.81 7.30 -15.29
C LEU A 11 -35.63 8.27 -16.47
N PRO A 12 -35.39 9.56 -16.21
CA PRO A 12 -35.05 10.52 -17.26
C PRO A 12 -33.84 10.06 -18.06
N ASP A 13 -33.88 10.29 -19.38
CA ASP A 13 -32.73 10.03 -20.24
C ASP A 13 -31.48 10.75 -19.71
N GLY A 14 -30.37 10.02 -19.63
CA GLY A 14 -29.10 10.52 -19.08
C GLY A 14 -28.85 10.24 -17.59
N TRP A 15 -29.71 9.51 -16.87
CA TRP A 15 -29.45 9.17 -15.46
C TRP A 15 -28.17 8.33 -15.25
N THR A 16 -27.78 7.56 -16.26
CA THR A 16 -26.60 6.67 -16.22
C THR A 16 -25.31 7.42 -15.99
N ILE A 17 -25.17 8.67 -16.46
CA ILE A 17 -23.95 9.47 -16.26
C ILE A 17 -23.69 9.73 -14.78
N TYR A 18 -24.74 9.96 -13.99
CA TYR A 18 -24.60 10.20 -12.55
C TYR A 18 -24.14 8.94 -11.82
N VAL A 19 -24.59 7.76 -12.24
CA VAL A 19 -24.10 6.48 -11.70
C VAL A 19 -22.63 6.30 -12.00
N TRP A 20 -22.19 6.58 -13.24
CA TRP A 20 -20.79 6.51 -13.62
C TRP A 20 -19.92 7.49 -12.84
N LEU A 21 -20.40 8.71 -12.59
CA LEU A 21 -19.70 9.69 -11.76
C LEU A 21 -19.53 9.22 -10.32
N VAL A 22 -20.58 8.67 -9.70
CA VAL A 22 -20.50 8.11 -8.34
C VAL A 22 -19.55 6.91 -8.32
N ALA A 23 -19.68 5.98 -9.26
CA ALA A 23 -18.81 4.82 -9.35
C ALA A 23 -17.34 5.22 -9.51
N GLY A 24 -17.04 6.16 -10.42
CA GLY A 24 -15.68 6.69 -10.61
C GLY A 24 -15.14 7.37 -9.36
N GLY A 25 -15.96 8.19 -8.69
CA GLY A 25 -15.59 8.83 -7.42
C GLY A 25 -15.25 7.82 -6.31
N LEU A 26 -16.06 6.76 -6.18
CA LEU A 26 -15.81 5.69 -5.21
C LEU A 26 -14.52 4.92 -5.51
N ILE A 27 -14.21 4.67 -6.79
CA ILE A 27 -12.96 4.03 -7.19
C ILE A 27 -11.75 4.89 -6.78
N ILE A 28 -11.81 6.20 -7.00
CA ILE A 28 -10.74 7.13 -6.59
C ILE A 28 -10.58 7.11 -5.07
N ILE A 29 -11.67 7.20 -4.31
CA ILE A 29 -11.64 7.16 -2.84
C ILE A 29 -11.04 5.85 -2.36
N ALA A 30 -11.46 4.71 -2.93
CA ALA A 30 -10.91 3.40 -2.60
C ALA A 30 -9.40 3.35 -2.89
N ALA A 31 -8.95 3.83 -4.05
CA ALA A 31 -7.53 3.86 -4.38
C ALA A 31 -6.72 4.70 -3.37
N ILE A 32 -7.21 5.89 -2.99
CA ILE A 32 -6.57 6.73 -1.98
C ILE A 32 -6.51 6.03 -0.62
N PHE A 33 -7.61 5.38 -0.22
CA PHE A 33 -7.66 4.63 1.03
C PHE A 33 -6.61 3.50 1.05
N TRP A 34 -6.54 2.70 -0.01
CA TRP A 34 -5.59 1.60 -0.13
C TRP A 34 -4.14 2.08 -0.22
N MET A 35 -3.86 3.17 -0.94
CA MET A 35 -2.52 3.78 -0.95
C MET A 35 -2.12 4.28 0.43
N ARG A 36 -3.04 4.96 1.14
CA ARG A 36 -2.77 5.43 2.51
C ARG A 36 -2.56 4.28 3.49
N TRP A 37 -3.28 3.18 3.33
CA TRP A 37 -3.07 1.96 4.11
C TRP A 37 -1.72 1.33 3.78
N GLY A 38 -1.37 1.17 2.50
CA GLY A 38 -0.08 0.61 2.10
C GLY A 38 1.12 1.42 2.59
N PHE A 39 1.02 2.75 2.56
CA PHE A 39 2.05 3.64 3.09
C PHE A 39 2.25 3.45 4.61
N LYS A 40 1.17 3.26 5.36
CA LYS A 40 1.24 3.03 6.82
C LYS A 40 1.75 1.65 7.21
N ASN A 41 1.61 0.67 6.33
CA ASN A 41 2.00 -0.72 6.59
C ASN A 41 3.29 -1.11 5.85
N GLU A 42 4.09 -0.12 5.44
CA GLU A 42 5.40 -0.32 4.81
C GLU A 42 5.31 -1.24 3.56
N GLN A 43 4.19 -1.23 2.82
CA GLN A 43 3.98 -2.05 1.61
C GLN A 43 4.59 -1.44 0.34
N PHE A 44 4.78 -0.12 0.31
CA PHE A 44 5.48 0.54 -0.78
C PHE A 44 6.98 0.55 -0.47
N ASP A 45 7.68 -0.48 -0.95
CA ASP A 45 9.14 -0.55 -0.89
C ASP A 45 9.73 0.25 -2.05
N GLU A 46 9.71 1.59 -1.92
CA GLU A 46 10.30 2.51 -2.90
C GLU A 46 11.81 2.29 -3.08
N ASP A 47 12.43 1.54 -2.16
CA ASP A 47 13.85 1.29 -2.15
C ASP A 47 14.24 -0.15 -2.51
N ILE A 48 13.32 -0.96 -3.05
CA ILE A 48 13.60 -2.34 -3.51
C ILE A 48 14.78 -2.40 -4.49
N LYS A 49 14.98 -1.35 -5.28
CA LYS A 49 16.14 -1.21 -6.17
C LYS A 49 17.46 -1.29 -5.39
N TYR A 50 17.52 -0.78 -4.17
CA TYR A 50 18.71 -0.76 -3.33
C TYR A 50 18.83 -1.96 -2.38
N VAL A 51 17.76 -2.76 -2.24
CA VAL A 51 17.79 -4.03 -1.48
C VAL A 51 18.44 -5.15 -2.30
N ILE A 52 18.42 -5.05 -3.64
CA ILE A 52 19.02 -6.04 -4.53
C ILE A 52 20.55 -5.89 -4.61
N PHE A 53 21.07 -4.67 -4.44
CA PHE A 53 22.52 -4.41 -4.54
C PHE A 53 23.24 -4.78 -3.25
N ASP A 54 24.26 -5.60 -3.37
CA ASP A 54 25.12 -6.02 -2.28
C ASP A 54 26.42 -5.19 -2.21
N GLU A 55 27.31 -5.52 -1.27
CA GLU A 55 28.62 -4.84 -1.15
C GLU A 55 29.54 -5.10 -2.35
N GLU A 56 29.30 -6.18 -3.10
CA GLU A 56 30.10 -6.55 -4.27
C GLU A 56 29.67 -5.75 -5.52
N ASP A 57 28.44 -5.22 -5.55
CA ASP A 57 27.92 -4.35 -6.60
C ASP A 57 28.36 -2.87 -6.47
N GLN A 58 29.27 -2.54 -5.56
CA GLN A 58 29.74 -1.16 -5.33
C GLN A 58 30.32 -0.52 -6.59
N ASP A 59 30.97 -1.29 -7.46
CA ASP A 59 31.57 -0.85 -8.71
C ASP A 59 30.55 -0.50 -9.80
N LYS A 60 29.30 -0.98 -9.67
CA LYS A 60 28.18 -0.71 -10.59
C LYS A 60 27.37 0.53 -10.20
N MET A 61 27.75 1.20 -9.11
CA MET A 61 27.01 2.31 -8.53
C MET A 61 27.90 3.56 -8.41
N THR A 62 27.28 4.72 -8.52
CA THR A 62 27.96 5.96 -8.12
C THR A 62 28.14 6.00 -6.60
N PRO A 63 29.16 6.71 -6.06
CA PRO A 63 29.35 6.83 -4.61
C PRO A 63 28.11 7.37 -3.86
N GLU A 64 27.33 8.24 -4.51
CA GLU A 64 26.07 8.77 -3.97
C GLU A 64 24.96 7.71 -3.90
N GLU A 65 24.81 6.88 -4.93
CA GLU A 65 23.85 5.77 -4.92
C GLU A 65 24.22 4.71 -3.88
N TYR A 66 25.52 4.44 -3.70
CA TYR A 66 25.99 3.48 -2.69
C TYR A 66 25.72 4.00 -1.27
N ALA A 67 25.97 5.29 -1.01
CA ALA A 67 25.61 5.90 0.27
C ALA A 67 24.10 5.77 0.56
N LYS A 68 23.26 5.97 -0.46
CA LYS A 68 21.80 5.81 -0.35
C LYS A 68 21.40 4.36 -0.09
N SER A 69 22.03 3.37 -0.74
CA SER A 69 21.71 1.95 -0.50
C SER A 69 22.03 1.51 0.93
N ARG A 70 23.12 2.01 1.53
CA ARG A 70 23.45 1.75 2.94
C ARG A 70 22.42 2.37 3.90
N GLU A 71 21.95 3.58 3.60
CA GLU A 71 20.89 4.23 4.40
C GLU A 71 19.58 3.44 4.35
N VAL A 72 19.18 3.00 3.16
CA VAL A 72 18.01 2.13 2.95
C VAL A 72 18.13 0.84 3.74
N MET A 73 19.27 0.14 3.60
CA MET A 73 19.50 -1.15 4.27
C MET A 73 19.38 -1.00 5.79
N LYS A 74 19.91 0.10 6.34
CA LYS A 74 19.76 0.42 7.77
C LYS A 74 18.29 0.61 8.16
N LYS A 75 17.52 1.40 7.40
CA LYS A 75 16.08 1.62 7.66
C LYS A 75 15.27 0.31 7.59
N GLN A 76 15.59 -0.57 6.64
CA GLN A 76 14.96 -1.88 6.50
C GLN A 76 15.27 -2.80 7.68
N MET A 77 16.54 -2.86 8.13
CA MET A 77 16.92 -3.61 9.32
C MET A 77 16.21 -3.09 10.58
N GLU A 78 16.13 -1.77 10.76
CA GLU A 78 15.40 -1.15 11.87
C GLU A 78 13.89 -1.49 11.82
N SER A 79 13.25 -1.42 10.65
CA SER A 79 11.86 -1.85 10.47
C SER A 79 11.68 -3.32 10.88
N ARG A 80 12.56 -4.21 10.39
CA ARG A 80 12.51 -5.64 10.71
C ARG A 80 12.63 -5.88 12.21
N GLU A 81 13.55 -5.22 12.89
CA GLU A 81 13.71 -5.33 14.35
C GLU A 81 12.45 -4.87 15.09
N ARG A 82 11.83 -3.75 14.69
CA ARG A 82 10.57 -3.29 15.26
C ARG A 82 9.46 -4.35 15.12
N HIS A 83 9.29 -4.92 13.93
CA HIS A 83 8.28 -5.96 13.67
C HIS A 83 8.55 -7.24 14.48
N LEU A 84 9.81 -7.66 14.59
CA LEU A 84 10.20 -8.82 15.40
C LEU A 84 9.92 -8.58 16.89
N ALA A 85 10.24 -7.40 17.41
CA ALA A 85 9.96 -7.01 18.79
C ALA A 85 8.46 -6.99 19.08
N MET A 86 7.65 -6.43 18.17
CA MET A 86 6.18 -6.43 18.29
C MET A 86 5.61 -7.85 18.29
N LYS A 87 6.10 -8.74 17.41
CA LYS A 87 5.67 -10.15 17.39
C LYS A 87 6.04 -10.87 18.68
N ALA A 88 7.26 -10.70 19.17
CA ALA A 88 7.72 -11.29 20.43
C ALA A 88 6.88 -10.81 21.62
N ALA A 89 6.55 -9.50 21.68
CA ALA A 89 5.68 -8.95 22.71
C ALA A 89 4.25 -9.51 22.64
N ALA A 90 3.67 -9.62 21.44
CA ALA A 90 2.35 -10.20 21.23
C ALA A 90 2.29 -11.69 21.62
N GLU A 91 3.33 -12.47 21.31
CA GLU A 91 3.45 -13.87 21.74
C GLU A 91 3.58 -14.00 23.26
N ALA A 92 4.39 -13.15 23.89
CA ALA A 92 4.53 -13.14 25.35
C ALA A 92 3.20 -12.82 26.04
N GLN A 93 2.39 -11.93 25.46
CA GLN A 93 1.06 -11.62 25.97
C GLN A 93 0.09 -12.79 25.80
N LYS A 94 0.11 -13.49 24.65
CA LYS A 94 -0.69 -14.70 24.43
C LYS A 94 -0.34 -15.85 25.37
N ARG A 95 0.94 -15.98 25.76
CA ARG A 95 1.39 -17.02 26.72
C ARG A 95 1.01 -16.71 28.17
N ARG A 96 0.64 -15.45 28.47
CA ARG A 96 0.25 -14.99 29.81
C ARG A 96 -1.26 -14.97 30.04
N ALA A 97 -2.05 -15.10 28.97
CA ALA A 97 -3.51 -15.20 28.99
C ALA A 97 -3.94 -16.67 28.98
#